data_AF-A0A710EJ95-F1
#
_entry.id   AF-A0A710EJ95-F1
#
_cell.length_a   1.000
_cell.length_b   1.000
_cell.length_c   1.000
_cell.angle_alpha   90.00
_cell.angle_beta   90.00
_cell.angle_gamma   90.00
#
_symmetry.space_group_name_H-M   'P 1'
#
loop_
_entity.id
_entity.type
_entity.pdbx_description
1 polymer ?
#
loop_
_entity_poly.entity_id
_entity_poly.type
_entity_poly.pdbx_seq_one_letter_code
_entity_poly.pdbx_strand_id
1 'polypeptide(L)' 'MPDISHTPTRSWLFTPAIRPERFIKAVESAADISIIDLEDSVTPNDKAQARKIAMQFL' A
#
# COMPACT_ATOMS: atom_id res chain seq x y z
N MET A 1 -2.11 23.81 -21.60
CA MET A 1 -2.17 22.89 -20.44
C MET A 1 -2.13 21.50 -21.02
N PRO A 2 -1.16 20.64 -20.66
CA PRO A 2 -1.18 19.27 -21.15
C PRO A 2 -2.44 18.58 -20.63
N ASP A 3 -3.06 17.81 -21.52
CA ASP A 3 -4.20 16.97 -21.19
C ASP A 3 -3.73 15.88 -20.22
N ILE A 4 -4.23 15.92 -18.98
CA ILE A 4 -3.97 14.93 -17.94
C ILE A 4 -4.91 13.72 -18.04
N SER A 5 -5.68 13.58 -19.15
CA SER A 5 -6.51 12.42 -19.37
C SER A 5 -5.64 11.16 -19.51
N HIS A 6 -5.51 10.42 -18.42
CA HIS A 6 -4.95 9.08 -18.32
C HIS A 6 -3.44 8.97 -18.57
N THR A 7 -2.63 9.52 -17.67
CA THR A 7 -1.27 8.97 -17.48
C THR A 7 -1.43 7.52 -17.02
N PRO A 8 -0.96 6.52 -17.78
CA PRO A 8 -1.12 5.13 -17.41
C PRO A 8 -0.32 4.80 -16.15
N THR A 9 -0.98 4.16 -15.18
CA THR A 9 -0.32 3.60 -14.01
C THR A 9 0.40 2.32 -14.41
N ARG A 10 1.73 2.34 -14.42
CA ARG A 10 2.59 1.26 -14.90
C ARG A 10 2.82 0.19 -13.84
N SER A 11 2.74 0.55 -12.57
CA SER A 11 3.10 -0.34 -11.46
C SER A 11 2.30 -0.04 -10.19
N TRP A 12 1.86 -1.11 -9.54
CA TRP A 12 1.09 -1.11 -8.29
C TRP A 12 1.83 -1.99 -7.30
N LEU A 13 2.27 -1.43 -6.17
CA LEU A 13 3.04 -2.14 -5.16
C LEU A 13 2.17 -2.47 -3.95
N PHE A 14 1.90 -3.75 -3.74
CA PHE A 14 1.15 -4.24 -2.58
C PHE A 14 2.10 -4.50 -1.41
N THR A 15 1.79 -3.92 -0.26
CA THR A 15 2.56 -4.06 0.98
C THR A 15 1.64 -4.62 2.08
N PRO A 16 1.97 -5.76 2.70
CA PRO A 16 1.14 -6.33 3.76
C PRO A 16 1.03 -5.36 4.95
N ALA A 17 -0.19 -5.12 5.43
CA ALA A 17 -0.45 -4.18 6.54
C ALA A 17 0.19 -4.57 7.88
N ILE A 18 0.68 -5.81 7.99
CA ILE A 18 1.42 -6.34 9.15
C ILE A 18 2.94 -6.08 9.07
N ARG A 19 3.43 -5.44 7.98
CA ARG A 19 4.84 -5.08 7.75
C ARG A 19 5.05 -3.56 7.73
N PRO A 20 4.83 -2.84 8.84
CA PRO A 20 4.93 -1.37 8.87
C PRO A 20 6.31 -0.85 8.46
N GLU A 21 7.37 -1.63 8.67
CA GLU A 21 8.74 -1.29 8.25
C GLU A 21 8.90 -1.16 6.72
N ARG A 22 7.92 -1.63 5.94
CA ARG A 22 7.92 -1.57 4.47
C ARG A 22 7.13 -0.39 3.91
N PHE A 23 6.28 0.28 4.69
CA PHE A 23 5.38 1.32 4.17
C PHE A 23 6.14 2.51 3.60
N ILE A 24 7.10 3.06 4.35
CA ILE A 24 7.94 4.18 3.88
C ILE A 24 8.71 3.79 2.60
N LYS A 25 9.31 2.60 2.58
CA LYS A 25 10.03 2.10 1.39
C LYS A 25 9.12 1.91 0.18
N ALA A 26 7.86 1.53 0.39
CA ALA A 26 6.88 1.39 -0.69
C ALA A 26 6.51 2.76 -1.27
N VAL A 27 6.31 3.77 -0.43
CA VAL A 27 6.04 5.16 -0.83
C VAL A 27 7.25 5.79 -1.55
N GLU A 28 8.47 5.50 -1.08
CA GLU A 28 9.71 5.99 -1.70
C GLU A 28 10.11 5.22 -2.97
N SER A 29 9.40 4.15 -3.31
CA SER A 29 9.69 3.38 -4.52
C SER A 29 9.26 4.11 -5.80
N ALA A 30 9.74 3.64 -6.95
CA ALA A 30 9.28 4.14 -8.25
C ALA A 30 7.91 3.56 -8.68
N ALA A 31 7.16 2.95 -7.76
CA ALA A 31 5.82 2.45 -8.05
C ALA A 31 4.85 3.63 -8.22
N ASP A 32 3.99 3.56 -9.23
CA ASP A 32 3.03 4.64 -9.48
C ASP A 32 1.92 4.65 -8.42
N ILE A 33 1.60 3.49 -7.82
CA ILE A 33 0.62 3.34 -6.72
C ILE A 33 1.20 2.42 -5.63
N SER A 34 1.05 2.82 -4.36
CA SER A 34 1.35 1.98 -3.19
C SER A 34 0.05 1.58 -2.48
N ILE A 35 -0.14 0.29 -2.26
CA ILE A 35 -1.35 -0.29 -1.65
C ILE A 35 -0.96 -1.00 -0.36
N ILE A 36 -1.58 -0.60 0.75
CA ILE A 36 -1.49 -1.33 2.01
C ILE A 36 -2.56 -2.43 1.98
N ASP A 37 -2.13 -3.69 1.92
CA ASP A 37 -3.01 -4.85 1.79
C ASP A 37 -3.49 -5.37 3.15
N LEU A 38 -4.80 -5.50 3.30
CA LEU A 38 -5.51 -6.01 4.48
C LEU A 38 -6.14 -7.39 4.23
N GLU A 39 -6.06 -7.89 2.99
CA GLU A 39 -6.74 -9.10 2.54
C GLU A 39 -5.81 -10.31 2.58
N ASP A 40 -5.24 -10.70 1.44
CA ASP A 40 -4.64 -12.02 1.22
C ASP A 40 -3.22 -12.13 1.78
N SER A 41 -2.52 -11.00 1.96
CA SER A 41 -1.22 -10.99 2.62
C SER A 41 -1.30 -10.96 4.15
N VAL A 42 -2.51 -10.97 4.73
CA VAL A 42 -2.75 -10.89 6.16
C VAL A 42 -3.50 -12.14 6.64
N THR A 43 -2.92 -12.85 7.61
CA THR A 43 -3.58 -14.02 8.19
C THR A 43 -4.92 -13.63 8.85
N PRO A 44 -5.92 -14.53 8.93
CA PRO A 44 -7.21 -14.20 9.54
C PRO A 44 -7.10 -13.62 10.95
N ASN A 45 -6.18 -14.13 11.77
CA ASN A 45 -5.97 -13.69 13.15
C ASN A 45 -5.35 -12.28 13.23
N ASP A 46 -4.61 -11.86 12.20
CA ASP A 46 -3.92 -10.57 12.20
C ASP A 46 -4.76 -9.43 11.64
N LYS A 47 -5.94 -9.69 11.06
CA LYS A 47 -6.76 -8.65 10.38
C LYS A 47 -7.12 -7.48 11.28
N ALA A 48 -7.35 -7.71 12.58
CA ALA A 48 -7.63 -6.62 13.52
C ALA A 48 -6.39 -5.74 13.74
N GLN A 49 -5.22 -6.35 13.91
CA GLN A 49 -3.96 -5.64 14.11
C GLN A 49 -3.53 -4.91 12.83
N ALA A 50 -3.65 -5.56 11.67
CA ALA A 50 -3.38 -5.01 10.36
C ALA A 50 -4.12 -3.69 10.11
N ARG A 51 -5.43 -3.64 10.43
CA ARG A 51 -6.22 -2.39 10.33
C ARG A 51 -5.68 -1.30 11.24
N LYS A 52 -5.31 -1.62 12.49
CA LYS A 52 -4.74 -0.63 13.42
C LYS A 52 -3.40 -0.08 12.93
N ILE A 53 -2.51 -0.96 12.45
CA ILE A 53 -1.21 -0.56 11.90
C ILE A 53 -1.39 0.34 10.68
N ALA A 54 -2.26 -0.05 9.74
CA ALA A 54 -2.55 0.76 8.55
C ALA A 54 -3.11 2.14 8.93
N MET A 55 -4.09 2.19 9.85
CA MET A 55 -4.68 3.46 10.33
C MET A 55 -3.71 4.33 11.13
N GLN A 56 -2.66 3.77 11.71
CA GLN A 56 -1.63 4.55 12.41
C GLN A 56 -0.66 5.22 11.42
N PHE A 57 -0.51 4.66 10.22
CA PHE A 57 0.39 5.17 9.19
C PHE A 57 -0.26 6.21 8.27
N LEU A 58 -1.56 6.05 7.99
CA LEU A 58 -2.37 6.97 7.18
C LEU A 58 -2.76 8.22 7.98
#